data_AF-X1PDA6-F1
#
_entry.id   AF-X1PDA6-F1
#
_cell.length_a   1.000
_cell.length_b   1.000
_cell.length_c   1.000
_cell.angle_alpha   90.00
_cell.angle_beta   90.00
_cell.angle_gamma   90.00
#
_symmetry.space_group_name_H-M   'P 1'
#
loop_
_entity.id
_entity.type
_entity.pdbx_description
1 polymer ?
#
loop_
_entity_poly.entity_id
_entity_poly.type
_entity_poly.pdbx_seq_one_letter_code
_entity_poly.pdbx_strand_id
1 'polypeptide(L)'
;LKEAKHYETENGRVRALGLGPAATAEAIKFAREMKTYGTSQLDNLQLFRDAVTAFGDTHHAEMVAPMMAKMKFGNHAFYGEAEGAENERKFMDMLKVIEMRNGTKDIGTFSKQANMVQQVLTATGGRVGPSEWLNLIKTGGIAAKGIKDEAFYYQMESLVQEMGGNRVGTSMMSAYQNLYQGRTTKRSIAMLSDLGLIGDQSKVKHDKAGQVSFLNPGAIKGADLFRENQFEWMEKVLLPQLASKGITDEKGILDAIGGIFSNR
;
A
#
# COMPACT_ATOMS: atom_id res chain seq x y z
N LEU A 1 26.74 -30.81 12.30
CA LEU A 1 27.77 -30.19 11.41
C LEU A 1 27.15 -29.29 10.34
N LYS A 2 26.19 -29.76 9.54
CA LYS A 2 25.54 -28.94 8.48
C LYS A 2 24.82 -27.69 9.04
N GLU A 3 24.02 -27.87 10.09
CA GLU A 3 23.25 -26.78 10.70
C GLU A 3 24.12 -25.73 11.41
N ALA A 4 25.15 -26.15 12.14
CA ALA A 4 26.16 -25.24 12.71
C ALA A 4 26.89 -24.42 11.64
N LYS A 5 27.21 -25.02 10.49
CA LYS A 5 27.80 -24.30 9.35
C LYS A 5 26.83 -23.27 8.76
N HIS A 6 25.55 -23.60 8.64
CA HIS A 6 24.52 -22.66 8.18
C HIS A 6 24.33 -21.52 9.18
N TYR A 7 24.32 -21.80 10.47
CA TYR A 7 24.24 -20.79 11.53
C TYR A 7 25.40 -19.80 11.48
N GLU A 8 26.64 -20.26 11.34
CA GLU A 8 27.79 -19.36 11.17
C GLU A 8 27.72 -18.54 9.88
N THR A 9 27.20 -19.14 8.80
CA THR A 9 26.98 -18.42 7.54
C THR A 9 25.96 -17.30 7.73
N GLU A 10 24.87 -17.55 8.45
CA GLU A 10 23.85 -16.53 8.73
C GLU A 10 24.36 -15.42 9.67
N ASN A 11 25.15 -15.76 10.70
CA ASN A 11 25.84 -14.74 11.49
C ASN A 11 26.74 -13.85 10.63
N GLY A 12 27.44 -14.45 9.66
CA GLY A 12 28.22 -13.72 8.66
C GLY A 12 27.37 -12.78 7.80
N ARG A 13 26.19 -13.22 7.36
CA ARG A 13 25.24 -12.42 6.57
C ARG A 13 24.67 -11.26 7.38
N VAL A 14 24.32 -11.46 8.65
CA VAL A 14 23.86 -10.37 9.54
C VAL A 14 24.99 -9.33 9.74
N ARG A 15 26.24 -9.78 9.94
CA ARG A 15 27.41 -8.88 10.00
C ARG A 15 27.60 -8.08 8.70
N ALA A 16 27.32 -8.69 7.56
CA ALA A 16 27.43 -8.04 6.25
C ALA A 16 26.39 -6.95 5.99
N LEU A 17 25.34 -6.84 6.82
CA LEU A 17 24.35 -5.74 6.76
C LEU A 17 24.94 -4.38 7.14
N GLY A 18 26.14 -4.34 7.76
CA GLY A 18 26.82 -3.08 8.05
C GLY A 18 26.23 -2.29 9.22
N LEU A 19 25.49 -2.93 10.13
CA LEU A 19 24.85 -2.29 11.30
C LEU A 19 25.84 -1.75 12.36
N GLY A 20 27.12 -2.09 12.23
CA GLY A 20 28.14 -1.87 13.24
C GLY A 20 28.19 -2.98 14.31
N PRO A 21 29.31 -3.12 15.06
CA PRO A 21 29.54 -4.29 15.91
C PRO A 21 28.52 -4.48 17.04
N ALA A 22 28.13 -3.40 17.72
CA ALA A 22 27.21 -3.46 18.86
C ALA A 22 25.79 -3.87 18.41
N ALA A 23 25.21 -3.16 17.43
CA ALA A 23 23.89 -3.47 16.89
C ALA A 23 23.84 -4.86 16.24
N THR A 24 24.93 -5.29 15.59
CA THR A 24 25.03 -6.65 15.05
C THR A 24 25.00 -7.71 16.16
N ALA A 25 25.72 -7.49 17.26
CA ALA A 25 25.71 -8.42 18.39
C ALA A 25 24.34 -8.48 19.07
N GLU A 26 23.68 -7.33 19.21
CA GLU A 26 22.32 -7.22 19.75
C GLU A 26 21.29 -7.94 18.86
N ALA A 27 21.34 -7.71 17.55
CA ALA A 27 20.52 -8.41 16.55
C ALA A 27 20.66 -9.94 16.64
N ILE A 28 21.89 -10.44 16.64
CA ILE A 28 22.15 -11.89 16.76
C ILE A 28 21.64 -12.43 18.10
N LYS A 29 21.87 -11.68 19.19
CA LYS A 29 21.40 -12.05 20.53
C LYS A 29 19.87 -12.12 20.58
N PHE A 30 19.18 -11.11 20.05
CA PHE A 30 17.73 -11.04 19.97
C PHE A 30 17.18 -12.26 19.23
N ALA A 31 17.66 -12.52 18.01
CA ALA A 31 17.18 -13.64 17.20
C ALA A 31 17.38 -15.00 17.89
N ARG A 32 18.50 -15.18 18.61
CA ARG A 32 18.81 -16.39 19.37
C ARG A 32 17.92 -16.56 20.60
N GLU A 33 17.61 -15.47 21.29
CA GLU A 33 16.81 -15.48 22.53
C GLU A 33 15.31 -15.45 22.26
N MET A 34 14.89 -15.12 21.04
CA MET A 34 13.51 -15.16 20.59
C MET A 34 12.94 -16.57 20.72
N LYS A 35 11.98 -16.74 21.65
CA LYS A 35 11.26 -18.00 21.87
C LYS A 35 10.00 -18.05 21.03
N THR A 36 10.06 -18.76 19.92
CA THR A 36 8.97 -18.93 18.97
C THR A 36 8.67 -20.40 18.77
N TYR A 37 7.39 -20.73 18.60
CA TYR A 37 6.97 -22.10 18.33
C TYR A 37 7.20 -22.43 16.86
N GLY A 38 7.82 -23.59 16.60
CA GLY A 38 7.92 -24.14 15.25
C GLY A 38 8.99 -23.51 14.35
N THR A 39 9.86 -22.65 14.88
CA THR A 39 11.03 -22.12 14.17
C THR A 39 12.32 -22.38 14.97
N SER A 40 13.43 -22.64 14.28
CA SER A 40 14.75 -22.79 14.88
C SER A 40 15.43 -21.45 15.16
N GLN A 41 16.52 -21.45 15.93
CA GLN A 41 17.36 -20.25 16.08
C GLN A 41 17.92 -19.75 14.74
N LEU A 42 18.18 -20.67 13.81
CA LEU A 42 18.62 -20.34 12.45
C LEU A 42 17.50 -19.62 11.68
N ASP A 43 16.28 -20.13 11.74
CA ASP A 43 15.11 -19.51 11.10
C ASP A 43 14.87 -18.10 11.64
N ASN A 44 14.95 -17.95 12.97
CA ASN A 44 14.78 -16.67 13.63
C ASN A 44 15.83 -15.65 13.18
N LEU A 45 17.08 -16.08 13.03
CA LEU A 45 18.17 -15.24 12.54
C LEU A 45 17.96 -14.83 11.07
N GLN A 46 17.47 -15.73 10.22
CA GLN A 46 17.13 -15.45 8.82
C GLN A 46 15.97 -14.46 8.70
N LEU A 47 14.87 -14.71 9.42
CA LEU A 47 13.70 -13.82 9.46
C LEU A 47 14.10 -12.41 9.93
N PHE A 48 14.92 -12.34 10.97
CA PHE A 48 15.42 -11.06 11.48
C PHE A 48 16.28 -10.33 10.46
N ARG A 49 17.25 -11.01 9.83
CA ARG A 49 18.11 -10.44 8.78
C ARG A 49 17.26 -9.86 7.64
N ASP A 50 16.25 -10.60 7.20
CA ASP A 50 15.41 -10.20 6.09
C ASP A 50 14.51 -9.02 6.47
N ALA A 51 13.99 -9.00 7.70
CA ALA A 51 13.28 -7.83 8.24
C ALA A 51 14.17 -6.58 8.29
N VAL A 52 15.40 -6.70 8.79
CA VAL A 52 16.37 -5.58 8.80
C VAL A 52 16.64 -5.09 7.38
N THR A 53 16.76 -6.00 6.42
CA THR A 53 16.97 -5.64 5.01
C THR A 53 15.76 -4.90 4.42
N ALA A 54 14.54 -5.33 4.77
CA ALA A 54 13.32 -4.71 4.27
C ALA A 54 13.08 -3.30 4.85
N PHE A 55 13.25 -3.14 6.16
CA PHE A 55 12.98 -1.88 6.86
C PHE A 55 14.17 -0.91 6.78
N GLY A 56 15.39 -1.42 6.84
CA GLY A 56 16.62 -0.64 6.93
C GLY A 56 17.04 -0.29 8.36
N ASP A 57 16.35 -0.85 9.35
CA ASP A 57 16.63 -0.64 10.78
C ASP A 57 16.31 -1.90 11.61
N THR A 58 16.93 -2.01 12.79
CA THR A 58 16.75 -3.15 13.70
C THR A 58 15.50 -3.02 14.56
N HIS A 59 15.02 -1.81 14.83
CA HIS A 59 13.91 -1.58 15.75
C HIS A 59 12.60 -2.15 15.20
N HIS A 60 12.26 -1.85 13.95
CA HIS A 60 11.11 -2.45 13.28
C HIS A 60 11.29 -3.96 13.11
N ALA A 61 12.51 -4.42 12.80
CA ALA A 61 12.80 -5.84 12.65
C ALA A 61 12.54 -6.63 13.95
N GLU A 62 12.98 -6.11 15.09
CA GLU A 62 12.73 -6.70 16.42
C GLU A 62 11.23 -6.75 16.72
N MET A 63 10.52 -5.67 16.42
CA MET A 63 9.08 -5.56 16.67
C MET A 63 8.28 -6.61 15.90
N VAL A 64 8.61 -6.86 14.63
CA VAL A 64 7.81 -7.76 13.78
C VAL A 64 8.26 -9.22 13.81
N ALA A 65 9.52 -9.51 14.20
CA ALA A 65 10.12 -10.84 14.10
C ALA A 65 9.30 -11.97 14.77
N PRO A 66 8.71 -11.78 15.97
CA PRO A 66 7.87 -12.81 16.57
C PRO A 66 6.64 -13.17 15.72
N MET A 67 6.01 -12.18 15.10
CA MET A 67 4.87 -12.40 14.21
C MET A 67 5.29 -13.08 12.92
N MET A 68 6.44 -12.71 12.36
CA MET A 68 6.99 -13.35 11.16
C MET A 68 7.30 -14.82 11.40
N ALA A 69 7.88 -15.18 12.55
CA ALA A 69 8.12 -16.56 12.92
C ALA A 69 6.81 -17.37 13.01
N LYS A 70 5.77 -16.78 13.61
CA LYS A 70 4.43 -17.39 13.67
C LYS A 70 3.83 -17.58 12.28
N MET A 71 4.00 -16.61 11.38
CA MET A 71 3.50 -16.70 10.01
C MET A 71 4.26 -17.75 9.19
N LYS A 72 5.59 -17.83 9.32
CA LYS A 72 6.39 -18.90 8.73
C LYS A 72 5.88 -20.27 9.16
N PHE A 73 5.76 -20.50 10.47
CA PHE A 73 5.24 -21.75 11.00
C PHE A 73 3.84 -22.08 10.43
N GLY A 74 2.92 -21.10 10.45
CA GLY A 74 1.58 -21.28 9.90
C GLY A 74 1.59 -21.65 8.41
N ASN A 75 2.37 -20.94 7.60
CA ASN A 75 2.44 -21.19 6.15
C ASN A 75 2.98 -22.60 5.86
N HIS A 76 4.04 -23.04 6.52
CA HIS A 76 4.57 -24.40 6.34
C HIS A 76 3.61 -25.47 6.85
N ALA A 77 2.92 -25.22 7.97
CA ALA A 77 1.96 -26.17 8.53
C ALA A 77 0.72 -26.37 7.66
N PHE A 78 0.19 -25.30 7.04
CA PHE A 78 -1.04 -25.36 6.25
C PHE A 78 -0.82 -25.69 4.77
N TYR A 79 0.28 -25.24 4.17
CA TYR A 79 0.54 -25.38 2.73
C TYR A 79 1.67 -26.37 2.41
N GLY A 80 2.30 -26.96 3.42
CA GLY A 80 3.47 -27.83 3.26
C GLY A 80 4.73 -27.04 2.90
N GLU A 81 5.84 -27.75 2.66
CA GLU A 81 7.16 -27.12 2.62
C GLU A 81 7.37 -26.21 1.40
N ALA A 82 7.03 -26.67 0.20
CA ALA A 82 7.31 -25.93 -1.03
C ALA A 82 6.44 -24.66 -1.15
N GLU A 83 5.13 -24.81 -1.00
CA GLU A 83 4.17 -23.70 -1.08
C GLU A 83 4.25 -22.80 0.16
N GLY A 84 4.49 -23.37 1.34
CA GLY A 84 4.73 -22.62 2.57
C GLY A 84 5.95 -21.69 2.45
N ALA A 85 7.07 -22.19 1.93
CA ALA A 85 8.27 -21.39 1.69
C ALA A 85 8.06 -20.32 0.61
N GLU A 86 7.23 -20.58 -0.40
CA GLU A 86 6.86 -19.58 -1.40
C GLU A 86 5.99 -18.46 -0.82
N ASN A 87 4.99 -18.82 -0.01
CA ASN A 87 4.14 -17.86 0.69
C ASN A 87 4.94 -17.03 1.70
N GLU A 88 5.90 -17.65 2.41
CA GLU A 88 6.86 -16.93 3.26
C GLU A 88 7.61 -15.88 2.43
N ARG A 89 8.26 -16.26 1.32
CA ARG A 89 9.00 -15.31 0.46
C ARG A 89 8.12 -14.15 -0.02
N LYS A 90 6.91 -14.46 -0.51
CA LYS A 90 5.96 -13.43 -0.96
C LYS A 90 5.58 -12.48 0.19
N PHE A 91 5.35 -13.02 1.38
CA PHE A 91 5.06 -12.20 2.56
C PHE A 91 6.24 -11.29 2.93
N MET A 92 7.47 -11.82 2.90
CA MET A 92 8.69 -11.05 3.18
C MET A 92 8.84 -9.86 2.23
N ASP A 93 8.59 -10.08 0.94
CA ASP A 93 8.65 -9.01 -0.07
C ASP A 93 7.56 -7.94 0.13
N MET A 94 6.44 -8.30 0.80
CA MET A 94 5.37 -7.38 1.16
C MET A 94 5.69 -6.51 2.38
N LEU A 95 6.70 -6.84 3.18
CA LEU A 95 7.09 -6.03 4.35
C LEU A 95 7.39 -4.57 3.97
N LYS A 96 7.99 -4.35 2.79
CA LYS A 96 8.27 -2.99 2.32
C LYS A 96 6.99 -2.21 1.98
N VAL A 97 5.95 -2.89 1.49
CA VAL A 97 4.65 -2.26 1.22
C VAL A 97 4.00 -1.85 2.54
N ILE A 98 3.99 -2.74 3.53
CA ILE A 98 3.47 -2.45 4.88
C ILE A 98 4.20 -1.26 5.50
N GLU A 99 5.54 -1.25 5.45
CA GLU A 99 6.39 -0.13 5.90
C GLU A 99 6.01 1.19 5.21
N MET A 100 5.91 1.19 3.89
CA MET A 100 5.59 2.39 3.11
C MET A 100 4.19 2.96 3.41
N ARG A 101 3.29 2.14 3.99
CA ARG A 101 1.97 2.54 4.48
C ARG A 101 1.94 2.82 5.99
N ASN A 102 3.11 2.98 6.61
CA ASN A 102 3.26 3.23 8.03
C ASN A 102 2.67 2.10 8.90
N GLY A 103 2.70 0.87 8.38
CA GLY A 103 2.14 -0.31 9.04
C GLY A 103 2.98 -0.81 10.20
N THR A 104 4.24 -0.39 10.29
CA THR A 104 5.23 -0.75 11.33
C THR A 104 5.27 0.23 12.49
N LYS A 105 4.39 1.23 12.53
CA LYS A 105 4.33 2.21 13.63
C LYS A 105 4.04 1.57 15.00
N ASP A 106 3.36 0.42 15.01
CA ASP A 106 3.06 -0.39 16.19
C ASP A 106 2.70 -1.83 15.78
N ILE A 107 2.83 -2.77 16.72
CA ILE A 107 2.58 -4.20 16.46
C ILE A 107 1.14 -4.52 16.09
N GLY A 108 0.16 -3.76 16.59
CA GLY A 108 -1.25 -3.95 16.28
C GLY A 108 -1.55 -3.60 14.82
N THR A 109 -1.03 -2.47 14.36
CA THR A 109 -1.11 -2.04 12.96
C THR A 109 -0.38 -3.01 12.04
N PHE A 110 0.82 -3.46 12.42
CA PHE A 110 1.57 -4.42 11.64
C PHE A 110 0.80 -5.74 11.50
N SER A 111 0.31 -6.27 12.62
CA SER A 111 -0.46 -7.53 12.65
C SER A 111 -1.71 -7.45 11.79
N LYS A 112 -2.41 -6.30 11.81
CA LYS A 112 -3.57 -6.05 10.95
C LYS A 112 -3.17 -6.15 9.48
N GLN A 113 -2.20 -5.35 9.02
CA GLN A 113 -1.82 -5.35 7.61
C GLN A 113 -1.19 -6.68 7.17
N ALA A 114 -0.38 -7.31 8.01
CA ALA A 114 0.21 -8.62 7.74
C ALA A 114 -0.88 -9.70 7.51
N ASN A 115 -1.94 -9.69 8.31
CA ASN A 115 -3.08 -10.57 8.10
C ASN A 115 -3.80 -10.30 6.76
N MET A 116 -3.97 -9.02 6.39
CA MET A 116 -4.59 -8.66 5.12
C MET A 116 -3.74 -9.12 3.93
N VAL A 117 -2.41 -8.94 4.01
CA VAL A 117 -1.46 -9.44 3.01
C VAL A 117 -1.59 -10.96 2.87
N GLN A 118 -1.59 -11.71 3.97
CA GLN A 118 -1.73 -13.17 3.92
C GLN A 118 -3.04 -13.59 3.25
N GLN A 119 -4.15 -12.89 3.56
CA GLN A 119 -5.45 -13.16 2.95
C GLN A 119 -5.45 -12.86 1.45
N VAL A 120 -4.85 -11.75 1.01
CA VAL A 120 -4.74 -11.40 -0.42
C VAL A 120 -3.87 -12.43 -1.17
N LEU A 121 -2.71 -12.81 -0.61
CA LEU A 121 -1.85 -13.82 -1.21
C LEU A 121 -2.59 -15.16 -1.35
N THR A 122 -3.35 -15.54 -0.32
CA THR A 122 -4.15 -16.78 -0.34
C THR A 122 -5.29 -16.68 -1.36
N ALA A 123 -6.06 -15.58 -1.37
CA ALA A 123 -7.22 -15.39 -2.25
C ALA A 123 -6.86 -15.35 -3.73
N THR A 124 -5.73 -14.73 -4.08
CA THR A 124 -5.28 -14.61 -5.47
C THR A 124 -4.47 -15.82 -5.95
N GLY A 125 -4.16 -16.77 -5.06
CA GLY A 125 -3.14 -17.80 -5.31
C GLY A 125 -1.77 -17.18 -5.60
N GLY A 126 -1.49 -15.99 -5.05
CA GLY A 126 -0.29 -15.21 -5.28
C GLY A 126 -0.14 -14.61 -6.67
N ARG A 127 -1.20 -14.53 -7.48
CA ARG A 127 -1.19 -13.86 -8.81
C ARG A 127 -0.92 -12.36 -8.69
N VAL A 128 -1.47 -11.73 -7.64
CA VAL A 128 -1.15 -10.34 -7.29
C VAL A 128 0.01 -10.34 -6.32
N GLY A 129 1.21 -10.48 -6.90
CA GLY A 129 2.44 -10.64 -6.15
C GLY A 129 2.98 -9.34 -5.53
N PRO A 130 4.04 -9.46 -4.72
CA PRO A 130 4.64 -8.33 -4.01
C PRO A 130 5.17 -7.23 -4.93
N SER A 131 5.67 -7.59 -6.11
CA SER A 131 6.13 -6.64 -7.12
C SER A 131 5.02 -5.69 -7.57
N GLU A 132 3.80 -6.20 -7.75
CA GLU A 132 2.66 -5.38 -8.19
C GLU A 132 2.21 -4.43 -7.09
N TRP A 133 2.11 -4.89 -5.85
CA TRP A 133 1.81 -4.03 -4.71
C TRP A 133 2.89 -2.96 -4.49
N LEU A 134 4.17 -3.32 -4.63
CA LEU A 134 5.28 -2.38 -4.53
C LEU A 134 5.26 -1.35 -5.66
N ASN A 135 4.96 -1.78 -6.88
CA ASN A 135 4.79 -0.90 -8.04
C ASN A 135 3.63 0.07 -7.84
N LEU A 136 2.49 -0.41 -7.34
CA LEU A 136 1.34 0.42 -7.01
C LEU A 136 1.71 1.50 -5.99
N ILE A 137 2.30 1.12 -4.85
CA ILE A 137 2.58 2.10 -3.80
C ILE A 137 3.68 3.10 -4.19
N LYS A 138 4.67 2.68 -4.99
CA LYS A 138 5.72 3.56 -5.50
C LYS A 138 5.16 4.59 -6.49
N THR A 139 4.38 4.14 -7.48
CA THR A 139 3.83 5.02 -8.51
C THR A 139 2.63 5.83 -8.02
N GLY A 140 1.84 5.27 -7.11
CA GLY A 140 0.70 5.92 -6.45
C GLY A 140 1.08 6.93 -5.38
N GLY A 141 2.32 6.89 -4.88
CA GLY A 141 2.86 7.89 -3.96
C GLY A 141 1.94 8.15 -2.76
N ILE A 142 1.69 9.43 -2.46
CA ILE A 142 0.83 9.83 -1.33
C ILE A 142 -0.62 9.41 -1.50
N ALA A 143 -1.11 9.24 -2.74
CA ALA A 143 -2.47 8.78 -2.98
C ALA A 143 -2.61 7.33 -2.50
N ALA A 144 -1.73 6.44 -2.96
CA ALA A 144 -1.69 5.04 -2.53
C ALA A 144 -1.48 4.87 -1.03
N LYS A 145 -0.57 5.65 -0.44
CA LYS A 145 -0.29 5.61 1.01
C LYS A 145 -1.45 6.10 1.87
N GLY A 146 -2.29 6.99 1.34
CA GLY A 146 -3.43 7.58 2.06
C GLY A 146 -4.71 6.76 2.02
N ILE A 147 -4.79 5.73 1.16
CA ILE A 147 -5.95 4.83 1.09
C ILE A 147 -6.03 3.97 2.37
N LYS A 148 -7.25 3.68 2.81
CA LYS A 148 -7.53 2.74 3.92
C LYS A 148 -7.03 1.34 3.60
N ASP A 149 -6.65 0.59 4.63
CA ASP A 149 -6.06 -0.75 4.43
C ASP A 149 -6.95 -1.68 3.63
N GLU A 150 -8.24 -1.68 3.92
CA GLU A 150 -9.23 -2.56 3.30
C GLU A 150 -9.45 -2.19 1.84
N ALA A 151 -9.53 -0.89 1.55
CA ALA A 151 -9.63 -0.40 0.18
C ALA A 151 -8.36 -0.75 -0.62
N PHE A 152 -7.18 -0.52 -0.04
CA PHE A 152 -5.90 -0.82 -0.69
C PHE A 152 -5.73 -2.31 -0.98
N TYR A 153 -5.83 -3.18 0.03
CA TYR A 153 -5.51 -4.59 -0.12
C TYR A 153 -6.62 -5.40 -0.77
N TYR A 154 -7.90 -5.09 -0.53
CA TYR A 154 -9.01 -5.91 -1.02
C TYR A 154 -9.69 -5.31 -2.25
N GLN A 155 -9.99 -4.00 -2.26
CA GLN A 155 -10.72 -3.42 -3.39
C GLN A 155 -9.82 -3.21 -4.61
N MET A 156 -8.55 -2.85 -4.40
CA MET A 156 -7.62 -2.67 -5.53
C MET A 156 -7.07 -3.98 -6.08
N GLU A 157 -7.23 -5.11 -5.38
CA GLU A 157 -6.64 -6.40 -5.78
C GLU A 157 -6.99 -6.76 -7.22
N SER A 158 -8.28 -6.79 -7.56
CA SER A 158 -8.74 -7.05 -8.93
C SER A 158 -8.18 -6.07 -9.96
N LEU A 159 -8.14 -4.77 -9.65
CA LEU A 159 -7.57 -3.75 -10.53
C LEU A 159 -6.07 -3.96 -10.75
N VAL A 160 -5.34 -4.32 -9.70
CA VAL A 160 -3.91 -4.62 -9.77
C VAL A 160 -3.66 -5.88 -10.58
N GLN A 161 -4.50 -6.91 -10.40
CA GLN A 161 -4.42 -8.14 -11.16
C GLN A 161 -4.60 -7.90 -12.67
N GLU A 162 -5.62 -7.11 -13.03
CA GLU A 162 -5.97 -6.88 -14.44
C GLU A 162 -5.09 -5.83 -15.12
N MET A 163 -4.72 -4.75 -14.41
CA MET A 163 -4.04 -3.60 -15.02
C MET A 163 -2.56 -3.50 -14.69
N GLY A 164 -2.08 -4.21 -13.68
CA GLY A 164 -0.75 -4.07 -13.09
C GLY A 164 -0.63 -2.86 -12.16
N GLY A 165 0.14 -3.02 -11.10
CA GLY A 165 0.30 -2.04 -10.03
C GLY A 165 0.85 -0.70 -10.52
N ASN A 166 1.78 -0.69 -11.49
CA ASN A 166 2.31 0.56 -12.06
C ASN A 166 1.23 1.43 -12.69
N ARG A 167 0.30 0.81 -13.43
CA ARG A 167 -0.78 1.53 -14.11
C ARG A 167 -1.81 2.01 -13.10
N VAL A 168 -2.22 1.15 -12.18
CA VAL A 168 -3.16 1.51 -11.10
C VAL A 168 -2.63 2.66 -10.25
N GLY A 169 -1.38 2.56 -9.77
CA GLY A 169 -0.77 3.59 -8.95
C GLY A 169 -0.61 4.92 -9.69
N THR A 170 -0.16 4.91 -10.95
CA THR A 170 -0.05 6.13 -11.75
C THR A 170 -1.41 6.81 -11.96
N SER A 171 -2.46 6.02 -12.24
CA SER A 171 -3.82 6.53 -12.39
C SER A 171 -4.35 7.14 -11.09
N MET A 172 -4.16 6.45 -9.95
CA MET A 172 -4.52 6.98 -8.63
C MET A 172 -3.85 8.31 -8.31
N MET A 173 -2.54 8.41 -8.53
CA MET A 173 -1.80 9.62 -8.22
C MET A 173 -2.22 10.77 -9.14
N SER A 174 -2.50 10.47 -10.42
CA SER A 174 -3.00 11.46 -11.38
C SER A 174 -4.40 11.96 -10.98
N ALA A 175 -5.30 11.06 -10.58
CA ALA A 175 -6.62 11.40 -10.05
C ALA A 175 -6.50 12.27 -8.79
N TYR A 176 -5.60 11.90 -7.88
CA TYR A 176 -5.32 12.66 -6.66
C TYR A 176 -4.78 14.07 -6.93
N GLN A 177 -3.85 14.20 -7.86
CA GLN A 177 -3.31 15.51 -8.26
C GLN A 177 -4.37 16.39 -8.90
N ASN A 178 -5.16 15.84 -9.82
CA ASN A 178 -6.18 16.58 -10.56
C ASN A 178 -7.31 17.05 -9.65
N LEU A 179 -7.95 16.12 -8.93
CA LEU A 179 -9.18 16.42 -8.20
C LEU A 179 -8.91 16.86 -6.76
N TYR A 180 -8.12 16.09 -6.01
CA TYR A 180 -7.89 16.42 -4.61
C TYR A 180 -6.96 17.62 -4.46
N GLN A 181 -5.84 17.67 -5.17
CA GLN A 181 -4.88 18.78 -5.07
C GLN A 181 -5.22 19.98 -5.97
N GLY A 182 -6.24 19.87 -6.84
CA GLY A 182 -6.66 20.94 -7.75
C GLY A 182 -5.65 21.29 -8.83
N ARG A 183 -4.67 20.42 -9.13
CA ARG A 183 -3.70 20.58 -10.22
C ARG A 183 -4.32 20.13 -11.53
N THR A 184 -5.29 20.90 -12.01
CA THR A 184 -6.08 20.61 -13.21
C THR A 184 -6.30 21.88 -14.05
N THR A 185 -6.96 21.76 -15.19
CA THR A 185 -7.23 22.88 -16.11
C THR A 185 -8.45 23.71 -15.69
N LYS A 186 -8.51 24.99 -16.12
CA LYS A 186 -9.71 25.83 -15.91
C LYS A 186 -10.98 25.19 -16.48
N ARG A 187 -10.88 24.49 -17.63
CA ARG A 187 -11.99 23.77 -18.26
C ARG A 187 -12.53 22.67 -17.33
N SER A 188 -11.64 21.85 -16.77
CA SER A 188 -12.03 20.79 -15.83
C SER A 188 -12.65 21.37 -14.55
N ILE A 189 -12.16 22.52 -14.06
CA ILE A 189 -12.76 23.20 -12.91
C ILE A 189 -14.17 23.73 -13.23
N ALA A 190 -14.37 24.35 -14.40
CA ALA A 190 -15.68 24.79 -14.84
C ALA A 190 -16.65 23.60 -14.92
N MET A 191 -16.21 22.48 -15.48
CA MET A 191 -17.01 21.26 -15.56
C MET A 191 -17.32 20.67 -14.18
N LEU A 192 -16.37 20.65 -13.24
CA LEU A 192 -16.61 20.27 -11.84
C LEU A 192 -17.67 21.18 -11.20
N SER A 193 -17.65 22.48 -11.49
CA SER A 193 -18.66 23.43 -11.02
C SER A 193 -20.04 23.14 -11.61
N ASP A 194 -20.13 22.98 -12.94
CA ASP A 194 -21.38 22.73 -13.66
C ASP A 194 -22.04 21.41 -13.22
N LEU A 195 -21.23 20.39 -12.97
CA LEU A 195 -21.67 19.10 -12.46
C LEU A 195 -22.02 19.14 -10.95
N GLY A 196 -21.67 20.20 -10.24
CA GLY A 196 -21.91 20.33 -8.79
C GLY A 196 -21.00 19.45 -7.94
N LEU A 197 -19.76 19.22 -8.40
CA LEU A 197 -18.75 18.40 -7.75
C LEU A 197 -17.80 19.20 -6.85
N ILE A 198 -17.91 20.54 -6.83
CA ILE A 198 -17.21 21.38 -5.86
C ILE A 198 -18.02 21.43 -4.56
N GLY A 199 -17.45 20.87 -3.48
CA GLY A 199 -18.11 20.73 -2.18
C GLY A 199 -17.80 21.85 -1.19
N ASP A 200 -16.67 22.55 -1.36
CA ASP A 200 -16.24 23.63 -0.47
C ASP A 200 -15.84 24.88 -1.27
N GLN A 201 -16.75 25.86 -1.28
CA GLN A 201 -16.56 27.12 -2.00
C GLN A 201 -15.47 28.01 -1.38
N SER A 202 -15.14 27.84 -0.10
CA SER A 202 -14.04 28.59 0.55
C SER A 202 -12.66 28.22 -0.02
N LYS A 203 -12.57 27.07 -0.68
CA LYS A 203 -11.36 26.55 -1.33
C LYS A 203 -11.28 26.92 -2.81
N VAL A 204 -12.23 27.69 -3.34
CA VAL A 204 -12.28 28.14 -4.73
C VAL A 204 -11.62 29.51 -4.85
N LYS A 205 -10.63 29.63 -5.73
CA LYS A 205 -10.00 30.91 -6.06
C LYS A 205 -10.46 31.39 -7.43
N HIS A 206 -10.74 32.68 -7.50
CA HIS A 206 -11.11 33.36 -8.73
C HIS A 206 -9.93 34.18 -9.25
N ASP A 207 -9.78 34.27 -10.58
CA ASP A 207 -8.85 35.21 -11.19
C ASP A 207 -9.41 36.64 -11.19
N LYS A 208 -8.62 37.59 -11.72
CA LYS A 208 -9.00 39.01 -11.81
C LYS A 208 -10.25 39.26 -12.66
N ALA A 209 -10.64 38.33 -13.53
CA ALA A 209 -11.85 38.41 -14.34
C ALA A 209 -13.06 37.77 -13.64
N GLY A 210 -12.90 37.27 -12.41
CA GLY A 210 -13.96 36.62 -11.64
C GLY A 210 -14.22 35.17 -12.06
N GLN A 211 -13.39 34.59 -12.94
CA GLN A 211 -13.50 33.18 -13.31
C GLN A 211 -12.81 32.29 -12.29
N VAL A 212 -13.34 31.09 -12.04
CA VAL A 212 -12.66 30.11 -11.20
C VAL A 212 -11.32 29.74 -11.85
N SER A 213 -10.24 30.00 -11.13
CA SER A 213 -8.88 29.83 -11.63
C SER A 213 -8.15 28.67 -10.97
N PHE A 214 -8.51 28.31 -9.73
CA PHE A 214 -7.80 27.29 -8.97
C PHE A 214 -8.66 26.71 -7.84
N LEU A 215 -8.44 25.43 -7.52
CA LEU A 215 -9.04 24.75 -6.37
C LEU A 215 -7.94 24.40 -5.36
N ASN A 216 -8.08 24.88 -4.12
CA ASN A 216 -7.20 24.44 -3.03
C ASN A 216 -7.48 22.96 -2.66
N PRO A 217 -6.52 22.27 -2.01
CA PRO A 217 -6.68 20.86 -1.71
C PRO A 217 -7.97 20.50 -0.94
N GLY A 218 -8.66 19.48 -1.44
CA GLY A 218 -9.91 18.97 -0.88
C GLY A 218 -11.12 19.90 -1.09
N ALA A 219 -11.16 20.64 -2.20
CA ALA A 219 -12.34 21.45 -2.59
C ALA A 219 -13.51 20.61 -3.12
N ILE A 220 -13.25 19.39 -3.60
CA ILE A 220 -14.27 18.52 -4.17
C ILE A 220 -15.26 18.00 -3.10
N LYS A 221 -16.48 17.71 -3.53
CA LYS A 221 -17.49 17.05 -2.70
C LYS A 221 -16.95 15.69 -2.25
N GLY A 222 -17.05 15.37 -0.96
CA GLY A 222 -16.55 14.11 -0.41
C GLY A 222 -15.02 13.95 -0.47
N ALA A 223 -14.26 15.05 -0.38
CA ALA A 223 -12.78 15.02 -0.46
C ALA A 223 -12.11 14.03 0.52
N ASP A 224 -12.62 13.90 1.74
CA ASP A 224 -12.07 12.95 2.72
C ASP A 224 -12.26 11.50 2.27
N LEU A 225 -13.46 11.17 1.76
CA LEU A 225 -13.74 9.87 1.18
C LEU A 225 -12.84 9.61 -0.03
N PHE A 226 -12.67 10.58 -0.93
CA PHE A 226 -11.79 10.43 -2.09
C PHE A 226 -10.33 10.17 -1.71
N ARG A 227 -9.84 10.82 -0.66
CA ARG A 227 -8.48 10.62 -0.13
C ARG A 227 -8.29 9.22 0.43
N GLU A 228 -9.33 8.67 1.06
CA GLU A 228 -9.30 7.37 1.75
C GLU A 228 -9.70 6.19 0.87
N ASN A 229 -10.52 6.45 -0.16
CA ASN A 229 -11.06 5.47 -1.10
C ASN A 229 -11.62 6.16 -2.37
N GLN A 230 -10.81 6.23 -3.43
CA GLN A 230 -11.22 6.84 -4.70
C GLN A 230 -12.35 6.07 -5.41
N PHE A 231 -12.37 4.74 -5.27
CA PHE A 231 -13.39 3.89 -5.88
C PHE A 231 -14.75 4.10 -5.21
N GLU A 232 -14.79 4.06 -3.88
CA GLU A 232 -16.02 4.32 -3.12
C GLU A 232 -16.51 5.76 -3.29
N TRP A 233 -15.62 6.74 -3.44
CA TRP A 233 -16.01 8.09 -3.82
C TRP A 233 -16.70 8.15 -5.17
N MET A 234 -16.22 7.40 -6.16
CA MET A 234 -16.88 7.33 -7.47
C MET A 234 -18.31 6.80 -7.32
N GLU A 235 -18.49 5.70 -6.58
CA GLU A 235 -19.80 5.08 -6.37
C GLU A 235 -20.77 5.94 -5.55
N LYS A 236 -20.29 6.56 -4.47
CA LYS A 236 -21.15 7.25 -3.50
C LYS A 236 -21.30 8.75 -3.76
N VAL A 237 -20.41 9.35 -4.54
CA VAL A 237 -20.40 10.79 -4.80
C VAL A 237 -20.52 11.09 -6.28
N LEU A 238 -19.60 10.59 -7.11
CA LEU A 238 -19.54 10.97 -8.52
C LEU A 238 -20.78 10.47 -9.28
N LEU A 239 -21.03 9.16 -9.31
CA LEU A 239 -22.13 8.58 -10.09
C LEU A 239 -23.50 9.12 -9.68
N PRO A 240 -23.84 9.25 -8.38
CA PRO A 240 -25.10 9.87 -7.96
C PRO A 240 -25.20 11.35 -8.36
N GLN A 241 -24.09 12.09 -8.30
CA GLN A 241 -24.06 13.50 -8.70
C GLN A 241 -24.28 13.64 -10.22
N LEU A 242 -23.67 12.78 -11.04
CA LEU A 242 -23.90 12.72 -12.47
C LEU A 242 -25.35 12.37 -12.79
N ALA A 243 -25.91 11.36 -12.12
CA ALA A 243 -27.31 10.97 -12.28
C ALA A 243 -28.27 12.12 -11.94
N SER A 244 -27.99 12.91 -10.90
CA SER A 244 -28.78 14.11 -10.56
C SER A 244 -28.75 15.21 -11.63
N LYS A 245 -27.78 15.16 -12.54
CA LYS A 245 -27.63 16.05 -13.71
C LYS A 245 -28.19 15.41 -15.00
N GLY A 246 -28.85 14.26 -14.90
CA GLY A 246 -29.40 13.52 -16.03
C GLY A 246 -28.37 12.70 -16.81
N ILE A 247 -27.14 12.57 -16.30
CA ILE A 247 -26.07 11.78 -16.93
C ILE A 247 -26.10 10.39 -16.31
N THR A 248 -26.77 9.44 -16.98
CA THR A 248 -26.96 8.08 -16.48
C THR A 248 -26.52 6.99 -17.45
N ASP A 249 -26.36 7.32 -18.74
CA ASP A 249 -25.85 6.38 -19.72
C ASP A 249 -24.31 6.29 -19.66
N GLU A 250 -23.79 5.13 -20.06
CA GLU A 250 -22.37 4.82 -19.98
C GLU A 250 -21.50 5.84 -20.72
N LYS A 251 -21.91 6.25 -21.93
CA LYS A 251 -21.15 7.21 -22.73
C LYS A 251 -21.09 8.57 -22.05
N GLY A 252 -22.23 9.07 -21.57
CA GLY A 252 -22.29 10.32 -20.82
C GLY A 252 -21.44 10.31 -19.55
N ILE A 253 -21.41 9.18 -18.83
CA ILE A 253 -20.57 9.00 -17.64
C ILE A 253 -19.08 9.04 -18.03
N LEU A 254 -18.68 8.32 -19.08
CA LEU A 254 -17.29 8.30 -19.55
C LEU A 254 -16.84 9.68 -20.05
N ASP A 255 -17.69 10.39 -20.79
CA ASP A 255 -17.44 11.77 -21.23
C ASP A 255 -17.29 12.72 -20.03
N ALA A 256 -18.13 12.54 -18.99
CA ALA A 256 -18.05 13.32 -17.77
C ALA A 256 -16.73 13.09 -17.01
N ILE A 257 -16.34 11.83 -16.83
CA ILE A 257 -15.07 11.43 -16.22
C ILE A 257 -13.90 12.01 -17.02
N GLY A 258 -13.87 11.81 -18.34
CA GLY A 258 -12.81 12.32 -19.21
C GLY A 258 -12.68 13.84 -19.22
N GLY A 259 -13.75 14.57 -18.90
CA GLY A 259 -13.71 16.03 -18.81
C GLY A 259 -13.22 16.57 -17.47
N ILE A 260 -13.52 15.90 -16.35
CA ILE A 260 -13.08 16.32 -15.00
C ILE A 260 -11.65 15.89 -14.68
N PHE A 261 -11.19 14.77 -15.24
CA PHE A 261 -9.80 14.33 -15.15
C PHE A 261 -9.02 14.88 -16.33
N SER A 262 -8.10 15.82 -16.10
CA SER A 262 -7.24 16.29 -17.19
C SER A 262 -6.13 15.26 -17.46
N ASN A 263 -5.96 14.92 -18.74
CA ASN A 263 -4.84 14.09 -19.18
C ASN A 263 -3.51 14.82 -18.93
N ARG A 264 -2.46 14.04 -18.67
CA ARG A 264 -1.07 14.52 -18.76
C ARG A 264 -0.70 14.81 -20.21
#